data_AF-A0A392NWS9-F1
#
_entry.id   AF-A0A392NWS9-F1
#
_cell.length_a   1.000
_cell.length_b   1.000
_cell.length_c   1.000
_cell.angle_alpha   90.00
_cell.angle_beta   90.00
_cell.angle_gamma   90.00
#
_symmetry.space_group_name_H-M   'P 1'
#
loop_
_entity.id
_entity.type
_entity.pdbx_description
1 polymer ?
#
loop_
_entity_poly.entity_id
_entity_poly.type
_entity_poly.pdbx_seq_one_letter_code
_entity_poly.pdbx_strand_id
1 'polypeptide(L)'
;IFKHLSSLEVEDHKDVKSGYSITFNFNPNPYFEETKLVKTFTFHEEGTTKITATPIKWKEGKEVPNGGSQEKKGNKRPATDIRLVYTRH
;
A
#
# COMPACT_ATOMS: atom_id res chain seq x y z
N ILE A 1 9.92 -13.05 4.65
CA ILE A 1 8.75 -12.58 3.87
C ILE A 1 9.18 -12.05 2.50
N PHE A 2 9.87 -10.91 2.38
CA PHE A 2 10.20 -10.29 1.08
C PHE A 2 11.05 -11.14 0.12
N LYS A 3 11.81 -12.13 0.63
CA LYS A 3 12.49 -13.12 -0.22
C LYS A 3 11.56 -13.92 -1.15
N HIS A 4 10.26 -13.97 -0.84
CA HIS A 4 9.25 -14.63 -1.66
C HIS A 4 8.49 -13.66 -2.56
N LEU A 5 8.82 -12.36 -2.55
CA LEU A 5 8.20 -11.39 -3.46
C LEU A 5 8.66 -11.69 -4.88
N SER A 6 7.71 -11.99 -5.75
CA SER A 6 7.91 -12.33 -7.15
C SER A 6 7.85 -11.10 -8.04
N SER A 7 6.82 -10.26 -7.85
CA SER A 7 6.69 -9.01 -8.59
C SER A 7 5.98 -7.93 -7.78
N LEU A 8 6.17 -6.69 -8.22
CA LEU A 8 5.49 -5.51 -7.72
C LEU A 8 4.85 -4.80 -8.91
N GLU A 9 3.55 -4.56 -8.83
CA GLU A 9 2.78 -3.84 -9.85
C GLU A 9 2.18 -2.60 -9.24
N VAL A 10 2.18 -1.51 -10.02
CA VAL A 10 1.50 -0.26 -9.65
C VAL A 10 0.53 0.05 -10.78
N GLU A 11 -0.74 0.22 -10.43
CA GLU A 11 -1.81 0.56 -11.36
C GLU A 11 -2.45 1.86 -10.92
N ASP A 12 -2.36 2.90 -11.77
CA ASP A 12 -3.11 4.14 -11.59
C ASP A 12 -4.60 3.89 -11.85
N HIS A 13 -5.47 4.60 -11.13
CA HIS A 13 -6.89 4.59 -11.46
C HIS A 13 -7.15 5.29 -12.80
N LYS A 14 -8.34 5.07 -13.40
CA LYS A 14 -8.75 5.69 -14.67
C LYS A 14 -8.52 7.21 -14.70
N ASP A 15 -8.68 7.85 -13.55
CA ASP A 15 -8.22 9.20 -13.30
C ASP A 15 -6.99 9.14 -12.39
N VAL A 16 -5.83 9.54 -12.90
CA VAL A 16 -4.53 9.43 -12.20
C VAL A 16 -4.52 10.27 -10.92
N LYS A 17 -5.35 11.32 -10.83
CA LYS A 17 -5.49 12.14 -9.62
C LYS A 17 -6.34 11.46 -8.55
N SER A 18 -7.14 10.46 -8.90
CA SER A 18 -8.10 9.80 -8.02
C SER A 18 -7.50 8.65 -7.20
N GLY A 19 -6.32 8.15 -7.56
CA GLY A 19 -5.67 7.08 -6.78
C GLY A 19 -4.81 6.12 -7.57
N TYR A 20 -4.20 5.19 -6.84
CA TYR A 20 -3.43 4.08 -7.38
C TYR A 20 -3.51 2.86 -6.47
N SER A 21 -3.23 1.68 -7.04
CA SER A 21 -3.11 0.42 -6.33
C SER A 21 -1.71 -0.15 -6.48
N ILE A 22 -1.12 -0.57 -5.36
CA ILE A 22 0.14 -1.31 -5.33
C ILE A 22 -0.19 -2.77 -5.07
N THR A 23 0.20 -3.65 -6.00
CA THR A 23 0.05 -5.09 -5.88
C THR A 23 1.41 -5.74 -5.64
N PHE A 24 1.51 -6.48 -4.53
CA PHE A 24 2.66 -7.31 -4.19
C PHE A 24 2.30 -8.77 -4.49
N ASN A 25 2.94 -9.35 -5.51
CA ASN A 25 2.77 -10.76 -5.83
C ASN A 25 3.90 -11.56 -5.20
N PHE A 26 3.55 -12.60 -4.45
CA PHE A 26 4.45 -13.50 -3.75
C PHE A 26 4.34 -14.90 -4.35
N ASN A 27 5.47 -15.59 -4.40
CA ASN A 27 5.47 -17.05 -4.52
C ASN A 27 4.90 -17.67 -3.23
N PRO A 28 4.49 -18.96 -3.27
CA PRO A 28 4.12 -19.69 -2.05
C PRO A 28 5.17 -19.48 -0.95
N ASN A 29 4.70 -19.06 0.22
CA ASN A 29 5.56 -18.65 1.32
C ASN A 29 5.07 -19.22 2.67
N PRO A 30 5.97 -19.36 3.66
CA PRO A 30 5.64 -19.98 4.93
C PRO A 30 4.93 -19.05 5.92
N TYR A 31 4.64 -17.79 5.58
CA TYR A 31 4.21 -16.77 6.55
C TYR A 31 2.70 -16.50 6.50
N PHE A 32 2.12 -16.42 5.32
CA PHE A 32 0.69 -16.15 5.11
C PHE A 32 0.15 -16.97 3.94
N GLU A 33 -1.17 -17.13 3.86
CA GLU A 33 -1.84 -17.94 2.84
C GLU A 33 -1.86 -17.27 1.47
N GLU A 34 -2.15 -15.97 1.44
CA GLU A 34 -2.32 -15.20 0.21
C GLU A 34 -1.01 -15.13 -0.59
N THR A 35 -1.07 -15.28 -1.90
CA THR A 35 0.06 -15.02 -2.81
C THR A 35 0.01 -13.61 -3.39
N LYS A 36 -1.03 -12.83 -3.08
CA LYS A 36 -1.23 -11.48 -3.60
C LYS A 36 -1.72 -10.55 -2.51
N LEU A 37 -1.01 -9.46 -2.26
CA LEU A 37 -1.42 -8.40 -1.35
C LEU A 37 -1.59 -7.11 -2.14
N VAL A 38 -2.77 -6.48 -2.03
CA VAL A 38 -3.07 -5.22 -2.70
C VAL A 38 -3.22 -4.13 -1.66
N LYS A 39 -2.63 -2.98 -1.94
CA LYS A 39 -2.77 -1.75 -1.16
C LYS A 39 -3.29 -0.66 -2.08
N THR A 40 -4.52 -0.21 -1.86
CA THR A 40 -5.15 0.81 -2.70
C THR A 40 -5.24 2.13 -1.95
N PHE A 41 -4.89 3.20 -2.65
CA PHE A 41 -4.99 4.58 -2.20
C PHE A 41 -5.98 5.30 -3.10
N THR A 42 -7.02 5.86 -2.50
CA THR A 42 -8.03 6.65 -3.21
C THR A 42 -8.03 8.07 -2.68
N PHE A 43 -7.83 9.04 -3.55
CA PHE A 43 -7.86 10.46 -3.24
C PHE A 43 -9.23 11.03 -3.60
N HIS A 44 -9.87 11.70 -2.65
CA HIS A 44 -11.10 12.44 -2.88
C HIS A 44 -10.80 13.93 -3.04
N GLU A 45 -11.64 14.63 -3.81
CA GLU A 45 -11.49 16.06 -4.11
C GLU A 45 -11.49 16.96 -2.86
N GLU A 46 -12.15 16.51 -1.78
CA GLU A 46 -12.16 17.16 -0.48
C GLU A 46 -10.81 17.05 0.28
N GLY A 47 -9.78 16.44 -0.34
CA GLY A 47 -8.46 16.21 0.26
C GLY A 47 -8.40 14.99 1.19
N THR A 48 -9.50 14.24 1.31
CA THR A 48 -9.54 13.00 2.09
C THR A 48 -8.93 11.85 1.31
N THR A 49 -7.96 11.14 1.90
CA THR A 49 -7.40 9.90 1.34
C THR A 49 -8.01 8.69 2.02
N LYS A 50 -8.61 7.77 1.25
CA LYS A 50 -9.03 6.45 1.72
C LYS A 50 -7.95 5.42 1.38
N ILE A 51 -7.68 4.53 2.32
CA ILE A 51 -6.65 3.51 2.19
C ILE A 51 -7.29 2.15 2.48
N THR A 52 -7.22 1.22 1.53
CA THR A 52 -7.67 -0.16 1.72
C THR A 52 -6.50 -1.12 1.50
N ALA A 53 -6.56 -2.30 2.11
CA ALA A 53 -5.55 -3.33 1.98
C ALA A 53 -6.18 -4.72 2.01
N THR A 54 -5.56 -5.69 1.33
CA THR A 54 -5.87 -7.10 1.53
C THR A 54 -5.59 -7.48 3.00
N PRO A 55 -6.56 -8.09 3.71
CA PRO A 55 -6.34 -8.63 5.04
C PRO A 55 -5.32 -9.77 4.98
N ILE A 56 -4.32 -9.77 5.84
CA ILE A 56 -3.29 -10.81 5.85
C ILE A 56 -3.71 -11.93 6.80
N LYS A 57 -3.91 -13.13 6.24
CA LYS A 57 -4.11 -14.36 7.01
C LYS A 57 -2.76 -15.00 7.31
N TRP A 58 -2.24 -14.72 8.50
CA TRP A 58 -0.98 -15.29 8.97
C TRP A 58 -1.13 -16.77 9.27
N LYS A 59 -0.08 -17.54 8.97
CA LYS A 59 0.03 -18.95 9.35
C LYS A 59 0.42 -19.06 10.82
N GLU A 60 0.11 -20.20 11.43
CA GLU A 60 0.35 -20.45 12.86
C GLU A 60 1.80 -20.14 13.28
N GLY A 61 1.96 -19.32 14.32
CA GLY A 61 3.27 -18.93 14.86
C GLY A 61 4.11 -18.06 13.93
N LYS A 62 3.53 -17.50 12.86
CA LYS A 62 4.20 -16.60 11.90
C LYS A 62 3.68 -15.18 11.89
N GLU A 63 2.73 -14.89 12.78
CA GLU A 63 2.32 -13.52 13.06
C GLU A 63 3.54 -12.68 13.46
N VAL A 64 3.67 -11.52 12.83
CA VAL A 64 4.71 -10.56 13.20
C VAL A 64 4.25 -9.86 14.49
N PRO A 65 4.99 -9.95 15.62
CA PRO A 65 4.64 -9.23 16.82
C PRO A 65 4.74 -7.73 16.50
N ASN A 66 3.60 -7.04 16.53
CA ASN A 66 3.43 -5.61 16.30
C ASN A 66 3.65 -5.10 14.87
N GLY A 67 2.54 -5.13 14.13
CA GLY A 67 2.22 -4.17 13.08
C GLY A 67 0.71 -4.12 12.92
N GLY A 68 0.02 -3.79 14.02
CA GLY A 68 -1.42 -4.01 14.20
C GLY A 68 -2.29 -3.57 13.04
N SER A 69 -3.47 -4.17 12.99
CA SER A 69 -4.69 -3.68 12.36
C SER A 69 -5.00 -2.26 12.84
N GLN A 70 -4.19 -1.28 12.45
CA GLN A 70 -4.61 0.10 12.42
C GLN A 70 -5.39 0.24 11.13
N GLU A 71 -6.71 0.25 11.28
CA GLU A 71 -7.51 1.25 10.56
C GLU A 71 -6.73 2.57 10.71
N LYS A 72 -5.97 2.93 9.67
CA LYS A 72 -5.15 4.13 9.67
C LYS A 72 -6.11 5.30 9.56
N LYS A 73 -6.72 5.71 10.69
CA LYS A 73 -7.12 7.09 10.89
C LYS A 73 -5.86 7.92 10.66
N GLY A 74 -5.87 8.67 9.57
CA GLY A 74 -4.67 9.18 8.91
C GLY A 74 -3.71 9.87 9.86
N ASN A 75 -2.53 9.28 10.04
CA ASN A 75 -1.37 10.07 10.42
C ASN A 75 -0.82 10.67 9.13
N LYS A 76 -1.27 11.90 8.84
CA LYS A 76 -0.67 12.77 7.83
C LYS A 76 0.84 12.75 8.10
N ARG A 77 1.63 12.29 7.14
CA ARG A 77 3.00 12.82 7.03
C ARG A 77 2.81 14.34 6.94
N PRO A 78 3.47 15.18 7.75
CA PRO A 78 3.50 16.60 7.42
C PRO A 78 3.99 16.67 5.98
N ALA A 79 3.24 17.39 5.13
CA ALA A 79 3.65 17.66 3.77
C ALA A 79 4.93 18.49 3.85
N THR A 80 6.08 17.84 4.00
CA THR A 80 7.36 18.44 3.64
C THR A 80 7.35 18.49 2.13
N ASP A 81 6.75 19.56 1.62
CA ASP A 81 7.19 20.31 0.46
C ASP A 81 7.83 19.46 -0.64
N ILE A 82 7.01 18.65 -1.34
CA ILE A 82 7.35 18.38 -2.75
C ILE A 82 6.88 19.59 -3.53
N ARG A 83 7.58 20.71 -3.32
CA ARG A 83 7.62 21.80 -4.27
C ARG A 83 8.32 21.22 -5.47
N LEU A 84 7.53 20.78 -6.46
CA LEU A 84 7.99 20.59 -7.83
C LEU A 84 8.59 21.92 -8.27
N VAL A 85 9.89 22.10 -8.03
CA VAL A 85 10.68 23.13 -8.68
C VAL A 85 10.82 22.70 -10.13
N TYR A 86 9.81 23.08 -10.93
CA TYR A 86 10.01 23.30 -12.35
C TYR A 86 10.98 24.47 -12.50
N THR A 87 12.28 24.18 -12.47
CA THR A 87 13.27 25.12 -12.99
C THR A 87 13.33 24.87 -14.49
N ARG A 88 12.52 25.62 -15.24
CA ARG A 88 12.69 25.77 -16.69
C ARG A 88 13.96 26.59 -16.89
N HIS A 89 14.90 26.05 -17.66
CA HIS A 89 16.10 26.75 -18.08
C HIS A 89 15.83 27.69 -19.26
#